data_AF-A0A1Y2D1S0-F1
#
_entry.id   AF-A0A1Y2D1S0-F1
#
_cell.length_a   1.000
_cell.length_b   1.000
_cell.length_c   1.000
_cell.angle_alpha   90.00
_cell.angle_beta   90.00
_cell.angle_gamma   90.00
#
_symmetry.space_group_name_H-M   'P 1'
#
loop_
_entity.id
_entity.type
_entity.pdbx_description
1 polymer ?
#
loop_
_entity_poly.entity_id
_entity_poly.type
_entity_poly.pdbx_seq_one_letter_code
_entity_poly.pdbx_strand_id
1 'polypeptide(L)'
;MSGLYDPTLSQQDLVAQAILARGLQVTPLVYKEHVGTLLVALHSGLTGQLVLEQSTAALVAVLPSERLQFALGGRVFRRYAPAPFGAAANVGGAGLCNGAAVVTFVVRAGFGAHWALLGRGAVDWAAAAANDVAALWRSNRKDELDELVMQGLLRAGVISDTCFVIPKHLRHIRYRGH
;
A
#
# COMPACT_ATOMS: atom_id res chain seq x y z
N MET A 1 10.55 -20.68 31.21
CA MET A 1 10.22 -19.23 31.18
C MET A 1 9.36 -18.97 29.96
N SER A 2 8.05 -19.09 30.12
CA SER A 2 7.03 -18.92 29.10
C SER A 2 6.53 -17.46 29.11
N GLY A 3 6.89 -16.69 28.09
CA GLY A 3 6.30 -15.38 27.85
C GLY A 3 4.87 -15.56 27.33
N LEU A 4 3.91 -15.00 28.05
CA LEU A 4 2.47 -15.09 27.82
C LEU A 4 2.08 -14.58 26.43
N TYR A 5 1.43 -15.42 25.63
CA TYR A 5 0.57 -15.00 24.52
C TYR A 5 -0.70 -14.41 25.15
N ASP A 6 -0.89 -13.09 25.01
CA ASP A 6 -2.12 -12.42 25.40
C ASP A 6 -3.07 -12.40 24.18
N PRO A 7 -4.18 -13.17 24.20
CA PRO A 7 -5.10 -13.29 23.08
C PRO A 7 -5.97 -12.05 22.86
N THR A 8 -5.81 -10.99 23.68
CA THR A 8 -6.57 -9.74 23.55
C THR A 8 -5.88 -8.66 22.71
N LEU A 9 -4.63 -8.88 22.33
CA LEU A 9 -3.87 -7.96 21.49
C LEU A 9 -4.39 -7.99 20.06
N SER A 10 -4.74 -6.81 19.54
CA SER A 10 -5.12 -6.68 18.14
C SER A 10 -3.92 -7.07 17.25
N GLN A 11 -4.17 -7.48 16.02
CA GLN A 11 -3.09 -7.78 15.06
C GLN A 11 -2.08 -6.62 14.92
N GLN A 12 -2.53 -5.39 15.18
CA GLN A 12 -1.71 -4.18 15.18
C GLN A 12 -0.75 -4.15 16.38
N ASP A 13 -1.18 -4.63 17.54
CA ASP A 13 -0.36 -4.68 18.75
C ASP A 13 0.70 -5.78 18.68
N LEU A 14 0.40 -6.90 18.01
CA LEU A 14 1.37 -7.96 17.75
C LEU A 14 2.48 -7.49 16.78
N VAL A 15 2.12 -6.70 15.77
CA VAL A 15 3.10 -6.08 14.86
C VAL A 15 3.93 -5.02 15.59
N ALA A 16 3.31 -4.19 16.44
CA ALA A 16 4.00 -3.19 17.24
C ALA A 16 4.97 -3.83 18.27
N GLN A 17 4.59 -4.93 18.91
CA GLN A 17 5.46 -5.66 19.84
C GLN A 17 6.61 -6.36 19.13
N ALA A 18 6.38 -6.95 17.94
CA ALA A 18 7.45 -7.55 17.13
C ALA A 18 8.48 -6.50 16.66
N ILE A 19 8.03 -5.26 16.46
CA ILE A 19 8.87 -4.11 16.13
C ILE A 19 9.73 -3.67 17.32
N LEU A 20 9.12 -3.54 18.51
CA LEU A 20 9.79 -3.09 19.74
C LEU A 20 10.80 -4.12 20.28
N ALA A 21 10.48 -5.41 20.20
CA ALA A 21 11.33 -6.49 20.72
C ALA A 21 12.68 -6.64 19.99
N ARG A 22 12.86 -6.01 18.81
CA ARG A 22 14.07 -6.13 17.97
C ARG A 22 14.94 -4.87 17.92
N GLY A 23 14.67 -3.87 18.78
CA GLY A 23 15.46 -2.63 18.81
C GLY A 23 15.36 -1.79 17.53
N LEU A 24 14.27 -1.94 16.76
CA LEU A 24 14.05 -1.25 15.50
C LEU A 24 13.66 0.21 15.76
N GLN A 25 14.47 1.18 15.35
CA GLN A 25 13.98 2.56 15.20
C GLN A 25 13.09 2.63 13.97
N VAL A 26 11.79 2.46 14.18
CA VAL A 26 10.77 2.81 13.20
C VAL A 26 10.61 4.32 13.25
N THR A 27 10.77 5.00 12.12
CA THR A 27 10.35 6.40 12.02
C THR A 27 8.89 6.37 11.57
N PRO A 28 7.91 6.55 12.47
CA PRO A 28 6.53 6.62 12.07
C PRO A 28 6.30 7.85 11.19
N LEU A 29 5.95 7.65 9.92
CA LEU A 29 5.20 8.65 9.16
C LEU A 29 3.74 8.61 9.64
N VAL A 30 3.52 9.12 10.84
CA VAL A 30 2.17 9.42 11.36
C VAL A 30 1.69 10.68 10.66
N TYR A 31 0.72 10.54 9.76
CA TYR A 31 -0.18 11.66 9.49
C TYR A 31 -1.27 11.65 10.56
N LYS A 32 -1.50 12.84 11.13
CA LYS A 32 -2.42 13.13 12.25
C LYS A 32 -3.73 12.34 12.15
N GLU A 33 -4.06 11.71 13.27
CA GLU A 33 -5.35 11.06 13.57
C GLU A 33 -5.67 9.84 12.69
N HIS A 34 -5.14 8.70 13.15
CA HIS A 34 -5.57 7.31 12.89
C HIS A 34 -4.96 6.55 11.69
N VAL A 35 -4.03 5.66 12.08
CA VAL A 35 -3.53 4.43 11.43
C VAL A 35 -2.67 4.64 10.18
N GLY A 36 -1.35 4.45 10.34
CA GLY A 36 -0.44 4.26 9.20
C GLY A 36 1.06 4.35 9.46
N THR A 37 1.57 3.91 10.62
CA THR A 37 3.03 3.78 10.92
C THR A 37 3.63 2.61 10.14
N LEU A 38 3.65 2.67 8.82
CA LEU A 38 3.98 1.47 8.05
C LEU A 38 4.66 1.77 6.72
N LEU A 39 5.68 2.63 6.76
CA LEU A 39 6.81 2.57 5.84
C LEU A 39 7.99 3.24 6.53
N VAL A 40 9.13 2.56 6.50
CA VAL A 40 10.44 2.96 7.05
C VAL A 40 10.78 2.35 8.42
N ALA A 41 11.02 1.03 8.41
CA ALA A 41 12.10 0.45 9.22
C ALA A 41 13.39 0.48 8.37
N LEU A 42 14.05 1.64 8.32
CA LEU A 42 15.43 1.71 7.86
C LEU A 42 16.32 1.48 9.07
N HIS A 43 16.81 0.24 9.22
CA HIS A 43 17.92 -0.06 10.11
C HIS A 43 18.99 -0.84 9.38
N SER A 44 20.25 -0.51 9.71
CA SER A 44 21.52 -1.00 9.16
C SER A 44 21.83 -2.46 9.55
N GLY A 45 20.86 -3.37 9.37
CA GLY A 45 21.01 -4.78 9.72
C GLY A 45 19.93 -5.73 9.17
N LEU A 46 18.87 -5.23 8.53
CA LEU A 46 17.90 -6.07 7.83
C LEU A 46 18.35 -6.28 6.39
N THR A 47 18.24 -7.52 5.88
CA THR A 47 18.39 -7.78 4.44
C THR A 47 17.28 -7.05 3.69
N GLY A 48 17.58 -6.50 2.51
CA GLY A 48 16.59 -5.75 1.71
C GLY A 48 15.29 -6.53 1.46
N GLN A 49 15.38 -7.86 1.38
CA GLN A 49 14.24 -8.76 1.24
C GLN A 49 13.25 -8.67 2.41
N LEU A 50 13.74 -8.67 3.66
CA LEU A 50 12.87 -8.62 4.84
C LEU A 50 12.15 -7.27 4.95
N VAL A 51 12.82 -6.17 4.56
CA VAL A 51 12.21 -4.84 4.49
C VAL A 51 11.06 -4.82 3.48
N LEU A 52 11.23 -5.44 2.32
CA LEU A 52 10.19 -5.55 1.29
C LEU A 52 9.00 -6.38 1.78
N GLU A 53 9.25 -7.52 2.42
CA GLU A 53 8.19 -8.40 2.95
C GLU A 53 7.36 -7.70 4.03
N GLN A 54 8.01 -7.10 5.02
CA GLN A 54 7.34 -6.36 6.09
C GLN A 54 6.55 -5.18 5.54
N SER A 55 7.13 -4.41 4.61
CA SER A 55 6.46 -3.25 4.00
C SER A 55 5.32 -3.65 3.06
N THR A 56 5.37 -4.84 2.47
CA THR A 56 4.26 -5.38 1.67
C THR A 56 3.12 -5.81 2.58
N ALA A 57 3.40 -6.61 3.62
CA ALA A 57 2.40 -7.05 4.59
C ALA A 57 1.69 -5.86 5.27
N ALA A 58 2.48 -4.84 5.58
CA ALA A 58 2.01 -3.56 6.09
C ALA A 58 0.96 -2.88 5.21
N LEU A 59 1.29 -2.70 3.92
CA LEU A 59 0.39 -2.06 2.97
C LEU A 59 -0.89 -2.88 2.76
N VAL A 60 -0.77 -4.21 2.73
CA VAL A 60 -1.93 -5.12 2.66
C VAL A 60 -2.82 -4.97 3.90
N ALA A 61 -2.25 -4.79 5.10
CA ALA A 61 -3.03 -4.56 6.32
C ALA A 61 -3.79 -3.22 6.29
N VAL A 62 -3.19 -2.18 5.70
CA VAL A 62 -3.87 -0.88 5.49
C VAL A 62 -4.94 -0.97 4.40
N LEU A 63 -4.72 -1.80 3.38
CA LEU A 63 -5.56 -1.96 2.20
C LEU A 63 -6.02 -3.42 2.07
N PRO A 64 -6.93 -3.89 2.95
CA PRO A 64 -7.21 -5.32 3.12
C PRO A 64 -7.95 -5.96 1.94
N SER A 65 -8.52 -5.17 1.03
CA SER A 65 -9.24 -5.70 -0.14
C SER A 65 -8.52 -5.40 -1.44
N GLU A 66 -8.67 -6.30 -2.40
CA GLU A 66 -8.12 -6.16 -3.75
C GLU A 66 -8.56 -4.85 -4.42
N ARG A 67 -9.80 -4.42 -4.19
CA ARG A 67 -10.32 -3.12 -4.64
C ARG A 67 -9.46 -1.95 -4.13
N LEU A 68 -9.13 -1.92 -2.85
CA LEU A 68 -8.31 -0.85 -2.27
C LEU A 68 -6.86 -0.90 -2.78
N GLN A 69 -6.35 -2.09 -3.09
CA GLN A 69 -5.03 -2.29 -3.66
C GLN A 69 -4.96 -1.80 -5.12
N PHE A 70 -6.02 -1.99 -5.92
CA PHE A 70 -6.12 -1.33 -7.22
C PHE A 70 -6.27 0.18 -7.08
N ALA A 71 -7.06 0.68 -6.12
CA ALA A 71 -7.16 2.12 -5.86
C ALA A 71 -5.80 2.74 -5.51
N LEU A 72 -4.95 2.04 -4.77
CA LEU A 72 -3.56 2.45 -4.55
C LEU A 72 -2.81 2.61 -5.87
N GLY A 73 -2.93 1.65 -6.80
CA GLY A 73 -2.33 1.77 -8.12
C GLY A 73 -2.74 3.06 -8.85
N GLY A 74 -4.04 3.37 -8.86
CA GLY A 74 -4.54 4.62 -9.45
C GLY A 74 -4.05 5.88 -8.73
N ARG A 75 -3.83 5.78 -7.41
CA ARG A 75 -3.35 6.91 -6.60
C ARG A 75 -1.84 7.15 -6.75
N VAL A 76 -1.06 6.08 -6.89
CA VAL A 76 0.40 6.09 -6.98
C VAL A 76 0.87 6.45 -8.39
N PHE A 77 0.30 5.83 -9.42
CA PHE A 77 0.74 6.00 -10.81
C PHE A 77 0.10 7.23 -11.46
N ARG A 78 0.65 8.40 -11.15
CA ARG A 78 0.20 9.69 -11.68
C ARG A 78 1.33 10.41 -12.41
N ARG A 79 1.00 11.23 -13.40
CA ARG A 79 1.98 12.00 -14.20
C ARG A 79 2.98 12.81 -13.36
N TYR A 80 2.55 13.31 -12.20
CA TYR A 80 3.37 14.14 -11.31
C TYR A 80 3.96 13.37 -10.12
N ALA A 81 3.84 12.04 -10.12
CA ALA A 81 4.41 11.22 -9.06
C ALA A 81 5.95 11.20 -9.15
N PRO A 82 6.67 11.05 -8.02
CA PRO A 82 8.12 10.90 -8.05
C PRO A 82 8.53 9.64 -8.81
N ALA A 83 9.76 9.61 -9.32
CA ALA A 83 10.32 8.40 -9.90
C ALA A 83 10.28 7.25 -8.86
N PRO A 84 9.89 6.03 -9.25
CA PRO A 84 9.62 5.56 -10.62
C PRO A 84 8.14 5.67 -11.05
N PHE A 85 7.27 6.19 -10.19
CA PHE A 85 5.81 6.17 -10.37
C PHE A 85 5.26 7.17 -11.39
N GLY A 86 6.03 8.23 -11.68
CA GLY A 86 5.65 9.28 -12.63
C GLY A 86 5.84 8.94 -14.10
N ALA A 87 6.54 7.85 -14.42
CA ALA A 87 6.78 7.47 -15.80
C ALA A 87 5.47 7.03 -16.46
N ALA A 88 5.21 7.50 -17.67
CA ALA A 88 4.03 7.16 -18.49
C ALA A 88 3.95 5.67 -18.91
N ALA A 89 4.80 4.82 -18.34
CA ALA A 89 4.79 3.39 -18.60
C ALA A 89 3.49 2.80 -18.03
N ASN A 90 2.64 2.31 -18.92
CA ASN A 90 1.63 1.33 -18.56
C ASN A 90 2.34 0.21 -17.79
N VAL A 91 2.07 0.14 -16.48
CA VAL A 91 2.57 -0.92 -15.60
C VAL A 91 1.97 -2.27 -15.98
N GLY A 92 1.05 -2.31 -16.96
CA GLY A 92 0.54 -3.51 -17.61
C GLY A 92 1.63 -4.42 -18.20
N GLY A 93 2.83 -3.90 -18.50
CA GLY A 93 3.99 -4.74 -18.84
C GLY A 93 4.64 -5.47 -17.65
N ALA A 94 4.31 -5.08 -16.41
CA ALA A 94 4.85 -5.66 -15.18
C ALA A 94 4.00 -6.81 -14.60
N GLY A 95 2.95 -7.24 -15.32
CA GLY A 95 2.14 -8.41 -14.92
C GLY A 95 1.33 -8.20 -13.64
N LEU A 96 0.81 -6.98 -13.41
CA LEU A 96 -0.01 -6.65 -12.24
C LEU A 96 -1.43 -7.23 -12.36
N CYS A 97 -1.55 -8.55 -12.38
CA CYS A 97 -2.80 -9.24 -12.65
C CYS A 97 -3.83 -9.19 -11.51
N ASN A 98 -3.43 -8.78 -10.30
CA ASN A 98 -4.28 -8.67 -9.12
C ASN A 98 -3.80 -7.56 -8.17
N GLY A 99 -4.61 -7.23 -7.17
CA GLY A 99 -4.27 -6.16 -6.20
C GLY A 99 -2.99 -6.43 -5.40
N ALA A 100 -2.71 -7.68 -5.03
CA ALA A 100 -1.51 -8.03 -4.26
C ALA A 100 -0.23 -7.80 -5.08
N ALA A 101 -0.28 -8.05 -6.39
CA ALA A 101 0.78 -7.74 -7.32
C ALA A 101 1.03 -6.22 -7.41
N VAL A 102 -0.05 -5.41 -7.43
CA VAL A 102 0.06 -3.94 -7.39
C VAL A 102 0.82 -3.48 -6.14
N VAL A 103 0.43 -3.97 -4.96
CA VAL A 103 1.10 -3.63 -3.69
C VAL A 103 2.57 -4.03 -3.72
N THR A 104 2.86 -5.26 -4.13
CA THR A 104 4.23 -5.79 -4.20
C THR A 104 5.10 -4.95 -5.12
N PHE A 105 4.56 -4.55 -6.28
CA PHE A 105 5.26 -3.69 -7.22
C PHE A 105 5.52 -2.30 -6.63
N VAL A 106 4.51 -1.66 -6.02
CA VAL A 106 4.66 -0.33 -5.40
C VAL A 106 5.76 -0.34 -4.35
N VAL A 107 5.80 -1.35 -3.48
CA VAL A 107 6.82 -1.48 -2.44
C VAL A 107 8.20 -1.70 -3.07
N ARG A 108 8.34 -2.65 -4.00
CA ARG A 108 9.63 -2.93 -4.67
C ARG A 108 10.15 -1.73 -5.45
N ALA A 109 9.30 -1.05 -6.20
CA ALA A 109 9.66 0.10 -7.00
C ALA A 109 10.04 1.30 -6.11
N GLY A 110 9.29 1.54 -5.03
CA GLY A 110 9.58 2.59 -4.05
C GLY A 110 10.92 2.38 -3.35
N PHE A 111 11.16 1.18 -2.81
CA PHE A 111 12.44 0.86 -2.16
C PHE A 111 13.60 0.74 -3.14
N GLY A 112 13.37 0.25 -4.37
CA GLY A 112 14.37 0.24 -5.42
C GLY A 112 14.86 1.65 -5.75
N ALA A 113 13.96 2.62 -5.90
CA ALA A 113 14.33 4.02 -6.08
C ALA A 113 14.99 4.61 -4.83
N HIS A 114 14.54 4.23 -3.63
CA HIS A 114 15.17 4.65 -2.39
C HIS A 114 16.64 4.24 -2.30
N TRP A 115 16.94 2.97 -2.57
CA TRP A 115 18.32 2.47 -2.55
C TRP A 115 19.17 3.01 -3.69
N ALA A 116 18.59 3.22 -4.88
CA ALA A 116 19.31 3.75 -6.03
C ALA A 116 19.65 5.25 -5.90
N LEU A 117 18.75 6.04 -5.32
CA LEU A 117 18.86 7.51 -5.26
C LEU A 117 19.22 8.04 -3.87
N LEU A 118 19.35 7.15 -2.88
CA LEU A 118 19.56 7.50 -1.46
C LEU A 118 18.50 8.49 -0.91
N GLY A 119 17.29 8.48 -1.48
CA GLY A 119 16.21 9.42 -1.17
C GLY A 119 14.92 8.72 -0.74
N ARG A 120 14.09 9.33 0.09
CA ARG A 120 12.84 8.71 0.59
C ARG A 120 11.58 9.06 -0.19
N GLY A 121 11.64 9.98 -1.15
CA GLY A 121 10.46 10.55 -1.79
C GLY A 121 9.50 9.52 -2.42
N ALA A 122 10.00 8.44 -3.02
CA ALA A 122 9.16 7.38 -3.58
C ALA A 122 8.44 6.57 -2.49
N VAL A 123 9.16 6.20 -1.43
CA VAL A 123 8.63 5.46 -0.28
C VAL A 123 7.56 6.30 0.44
N ASP A 124 7.85 7.58 0.67
CA ASP A 124 6.93 8.52 1.32
C ASP A 124 5.67 8.74 0.47
N TRP A 125 5.80 8.84 -0.86
CA TRP A 125 4.68 8.94 -1.79
C TRP A 125 3.78 7.72 -1.76
N ALA A 126 4.36 6.51 -1.75
CA ALA A 126 3.60 5.27 -1.66
C ALA A 126 2.82 5.17 -0.33
N ALA A 127 3.45 5.56 0.78
CA ALA A 127 2.80 5.60 2.10
C ALA A 127 1.63 6.59 2.12
N ALA A 128 1.86 7.82 1.64
CA ALA A 128 0.83 8.85 1.57
C ALA A 128 -0.35 8.40 0.69
N ALA A 129 -0.06 7.79 -0.47
CA ALA A 129 -1.10 7.26 -1.35
C ALA A 129 -1.93 6.14 -0.69
N ALA A 130 -1.31 5.24 0.07
CA ALA A 130 -2.03 4.20 0.80
C ALA A 130 -2.95 4.80 1.88
N ASN A 131 -2.45 5.78 2.62
CA ASN A 131 -3.23 6.49 3.64
C ASN A 131 -4.41 7.26 3.03
N ASP A 132 -4.21 7.94 1.89
CA ASP A 132 -5.27 8.62 1.16
C ASP A 132 -6.39 7.66 0.75
N VAL A 133 -6.03 6.49 0.20
CA VAL A 133 -7.01 5.47 -0.21
C VAL A 133 -7.77 4.93 1.00
N ALA A 134 -7.08 4.65 2.10
CA ALA A 134 -7.72 4.21 3.35
C ALA A 134 -8.68 5.28 3.89
N ALA A 135 -8.31 6.56 3.81
CA ALA A 135 -9.15 7.67 4.22
C ALA A 135 -10.41 7.81 3.35
N LEU A 136 -10.28 7.68 2.02
CA LEU A 136 -11.42 7.68 1.08
C LEU A 136 -12.39 6.53 1.37
N TRP A 137 -11.86 5.35 1.68
CA TRP A 137 -12.67 4.20 2.04
C TRP A 137 -13.44 4.42 3.34
N ARG A 138 -12.76 4.87 4.40
CA ARG A 138 -13.38 5.13 5.72
C ARG A 138 -14.42 6.26 5.67
N SER A 139 -14.19 7.26 4.83
CA SER A 139 -15.13 8.39 4.64
C SER A 139 -16.25 8.11 3.63
N ASN A 140 -16.36 6.87 3.14
CA ASN A 140 -17.39 6.45 2.18
C ASN A 140 -17.45 7.32 0.91
N ARG A 141 -16.28 7.82 0.46
CA ARG A 141 -16.12 8.60 -0.78
C ARG A 141 -16.09 7.66 -1.99
N LYS A 142 -17.24 7.04 -2.27
CA LYS A 142 -17.39 5.96 -3.25
C LYS A 142 -16.89 6.36 -4.64
N ASP A 143 -17.30 7.51 -5.15
CA ASP A 143 -17.05 7.89 -6.55
C ASP A 143 -15.57 8.19 -6.80
N GLU A 144 -14.90 8.89 -5.88
CA GLU A 144 -13.45 9.08 -5.90
C GLU A 144 -12.70 7.74 -5.80
N LEU A 145 -13.17 6.85 -4.93
CA LEU A 145 -12.57 5.53 -4.81
C LEU A 145 -12.76 4.70 -6.08
N ASP A 146 -13.94 4.73 -6.71
CA ASP A 146 -14.21 4.06 -7.98
C ASP A 146 -13.32 4.60 -9.11
N GLU A 147 -13.12 5.92 -9.17
CA GLU A 147 -12.19 6.53 -10.12
C GLU A 147 -10.76 5.99 -9.95
N LEU A 148 -10.26 5.94 -8.71
CA LEU A 148 -8.95 5.39 -8.41
C LEU A 148 -8.85 3.90 -8.75
N VAL A 149 -9.89 3.11 -8.48
CA VAL A 149 -9.95 1.69 -8.86
C VAL A 149 -9.85 1.54 -10.37
N MET A 150 -10.62 2.31 -11.15
CA MET A 150 -10.56 2.27 -12.61
C MET A 150 -9.18 2.64 -13.14
N GLN A 151 -8.59 3.71 -12.62
CA GLN A 151 -7.23 4.12 -13.00
C GLN A 151 -6.22 3.02 -12.66
N GLY A 152 -6.35 2.40 -11.48
CA GLY A 152 -5.50 1.29 -11.07
C GLY A 152 -5.59 0.08 -11.98
N LEU A 153 -6.82 -0.35 -12.31
CA LEU A 153 -7.07 -1.45 -13.22
C LEU A 153 -6.50 -1.19 -14.62
N LEU A 154 -6.67 0.04 -15.13
CA LEU A 154 -6.12 0.45 -16.42
C LEU A 154 -4.59 0.41 -16.41
N ARG A 155 -3.97 0.98 -15.37
CA ARG A 155 -2.50 1.01 -15.24
C ARG A 155 -1.90 -0.38 -15.01
N ALA A 156 -2.64 -1.26 -14.36
CA ALA A 156 -2.29 -2.66 -14.15
C ALA A 156 -2.50 -3.53 -15.41
N GLY A 157 -3.14 -3.00 -16.46
CA GLY A 157 -3.45 -3.75 -17.68
C GLY A 157 -4.61 -4.74 -17.54
N VAL A 158 -5.41 -4.63 -16.48
CA VAL A 158 -6.55 -5.52 -16.21
C VAL A 158 -7.76 -5.14 -17.08
N ILE A 159 -7.92 -3.85 -17.39
CA ILE A 159 -8.94 -3.34 -18.30
C ILE A 159 -8.28 -2.51 -19.41
N SER A 160 -8.91 -2.44 -20.58
CA SER A 160 -8.47 -1.57 -21.67
C SER A 160 -8.91 -0.12 -21.44
N ASP A 161 -8.23 0.80 -22.13
CA ASP A 161 -8.60 2.22 -22.24
C ASP A 161 -9.94 2.47 -22.96
N THR A 162 -10.50 1.43 -23.57
CA THR A 162 -11.82 1.42 -24.22
C THR A 162 -12.93 0.81 -23.37
N CYS A 163 -12.61 0.23 -22.19
CA CYS A 163 -13.57 -0.50 -21.36
C CYS A 163 -13.50 -0.06 -19.89
N PHE A 164 -14.22 1.02 -19.57
CA PHE A 164 -14.28 1.60 -18.21
C PHE A 164 -15.31 0.89 -17.32
N VAL A 165 -15.13 -0.41 -17.09
CA VAL A 165 -16.02 -1.20 -16.23
C VAL A 165 -15.24 -1.83 -15.10
N ILE A 166 -15.56 -1.47 -13.86
CA ILE A 166 -15.04 -2.17 -12.68
C ILE A 166 -15.66 -3.59 -12.63
N PRO A 167 -14.82 -4.65 -12.61
CA PRO A 167 -15.28 -6.03 -12.49
C PRO A 167 -16.20 -6.23 -11.28
N LYS A 168 -17.24 -7.07 -11.41
CA LYS A 168 -18.28 -7.21 -10.37
C LYS A 168 -17.73 -7.52 -8.97
N HIS A 169 -16.69 -8.36 -8.88
CA HIS A 169 -16.06 -8.74 -7.61
C HIS A 169 -15.25 -7.60 -6.96
N LEU A 170 -14.93 -6.53 -7.70
CA LEU A 170 -14.22 -5.33 -7.22
C LEU A 170 -15.16 -4.13 -6.99
N ARG A 171 -16.46 -4.28 -7.23
CA ARG A 171 -17.43 -3.20 -7.00
C ARG A 171 -17.62 -2.96 -5.51
N HIS A 172 -17.95 -1.74 -5.16
CA HIS A 172 -18.22 -1.38 -3.77
C HIS A 172 -19.41 -2.21 -3.24
N ILE A 173 -19.13 -3.11 -2.30
CA ILE A 173 -20.17 -3.76 -1.52
C ILE A 173 -20.44 -2.82 -0.35
N ARG A 174 -21.65 -2.25 -0.29
CA ARG A 174 -22.05 -1.46 0.88
C ARG A 174 -21.89 -2.33 2.11
N TYR A 175 -21.03 -1.93 3.04
CA TYR A 175 -21.00 -2.53 4.36
C TYR A 175 -22.34 -2.18 5.03
N ARG A 176 -23.27 -3.14 5.06
CA ARG A 176 -24.44 -3.04 5.95
C ARG A 176 -23.92 -3.38 7.34
N GLY A 177 -23.69 -2.36 8.16
CA GLY A 177 -23.34 -2.55 9.55
C GLY A 177 -24.37 -3.45 10.23
N HIS A 178 -23.88 -4.50 10.86
CA HIS A 178 -24.57 -5.26 11.90
C HIS A 178 -23.98 -4.85 13.24
#